data_AF-A0A1I2LZF1-F1
#
_entry.id   AF-A0A1I2LZF1-F1
#
_cell.length_a   1.000
_cell.length_b   1.000
_cell.length_c   1.000
_cell.angle_alpha   90.00
_cell.angle_beta   90.00
_cell.angle_gamma   90.00
#
_symmetry.space_group_name_H-M   'P 1'
#
loop_
_entity.id
_entity.type
_entity.pdbx_description
1 polymer ?
#
loop_
_entity_poly.entity_id
_entity_poly.type
_entity_poly.pdbx_seq_one_letter_code
_entity_poly.pdbx_strand_id
1 'polypeptide(L)'
;MKRLILSMMILAICGALRAQDELFKKYENTKGVEIVYISKSLLSLMGTADIGDLKVNKAIKKIDRIQVLTCERPSLIQGIRDYALGVFKKDKYEQMMRTTDDDEVTYIYQKQRGKHNEFVILTTEKDELTIVNLLGTLTLKEIKEIAE
;
A
#
# COMPACT_ATOMS: atom_id res chain seq x y z
N MET A 1 -17.17 36.27 -18.31
CA MET A 1 -17.44 34.83 -18.55
C MET A 1 -16.17 34.01 -18.77
N LYS A 2 -15.28 34.39 -19.71
CA LYS A 2 -14.00 33.68 -19.96
C LYS A 2 -13.09 33.53 -18.73
N ARG A 3 -13.03 34.55 -17.84
CA ARG A 3 -12.24 34.51 -16.60
C ARG A 3 -12.83 33.58 -15.52
N LEU A 4 -14.16 33.41 -15.46
CA LEU A 4 -14.81 32.48 -14.53
C LEU A 4 -14.61 31.02 -14.95
N ILE A 5 -14.65 30.75 -16.26
CA ILE A 5 -14.40 29.42 -16.82
C ILE A 5 -12.95 28.98 -16.53
N LEU A 6 -11.98 29.90 -16.68
CA LEU A 6 -10.57 29.61 -16.41
C LEU A 6 -10.33 29.30 -14.91
N SER A 7 -10.99 30.03 -14.01
CA SER A 7 -10.90 29.77 -12.56
C SER A 7 -11.49 28.42 -12.16
N MET A 8 -12.59 28.00 -12.80
CA MET A 8 -13.25 26.71 -12.54
C MET A 8 -12.43 25.53 -13.08
N MET A 9 -11.73 25.72 -14.20
CA MET A 9 -10.83 24.75 -14.79
C MET A 9 -9.56 24.53 -13.95
N ILE A 10 -9.01 25.59 -13.35
CA ILE A 10 -7.87 25.49 -12.42
C ILE A 10 -8.25 24.74 -11.14
N LEU A 11 -9.44 24.99 -10.56
CA LEU A 11 -9.94 24.21 -9.42
C LEU A 11 -10.18 22.73 -9.76
N ALA A 12 -10.64 22.42 -10.97
CA ALA A 12 -10.84 21.04 -11.43
C ALA A 12 -9.50 20.29 -11.63
N ILE A 13 -8.44 20.99 -12.03
CA ILE A 13 -7.08 20.42 -12.17
C ILE A 13 -6.45 20.20 -10.79
N CYS A 14 -6.66 21.10 -9.82
CA CYS A 14 -6.22 20.88 -8.44
C CYS A 14 -6.94 19.68 -7.78
N GLY A 15 -8.20 19.43 -8.11
CA GLY A 15 -8.93 18.22 -7.68
C GLY A 15 -8.47 16.92 -8.36
N ALA A 16 -7.74 17.03 -9.49
CA ALA A 16 -7.21 15.90 -10.25
C ALA A 16 -5.79 15.48 -9.81
N LEU A 17 -5.10 16.28 -9.00
CA LEU A 17 -3.91 15.86 -8.26
C LEU A 17 -4.34 14.96 -7.08
N ARG A 18 -4.97 13.84 -7.42
CA ARG A 18 -5.39 12.86 -6.42
C ARG A 18 -4.14 12.42 -5.67
N ALA A 19 -4.19 12.54 -4.35
CA ALA A 19 -3.18 12.05 -3.43
C ALA A 19 -2.94 10.56 -3.68
N GLN A 20 -2.03 10.24 -4.60
CA GLN A 20 -1.44 8.92 -4.68
C GLN A 20 -0.45 8.87 -3.52
N ASP A 21 -0.80 8.03 -2.55
CA ASP A 21 -0.03 7.58 -1.41
C ASP A 21 0.09 8.58 -0.22
N GLU A 22 -1.03 9.16 0.20
CA GLU A 22 -1.10 10.08 1.38
C GLU A 22 -0.47 9.50 2.65
N LEU A 23 -0.72 8.20 2.92
CA LEU A 23 -0.15 7.50 4.09
C LEU A 23 1.38 7.50 4.06
N PHE A 24 1.98 7.06 2.94
CA PHE A 24 3.43 6.94 2.82
C PHE A 24 4.10 8.33 2.81
N LYS A 25 3.56 9.29 2.05
CA LYS A 25 4.08 10.67 2.04
C LYS A 25 4.08 11.33 3.41
N LYS A 26 3.05 11.08 4.22
CA LYS A 26 2.97 11.67 5.56
C LYS A 26 4.15 11.26 6.45
N TYR A 27 4.64 10.04 6.31
CA TYR A 27 5.65 9.48 7.20
C TYR A 27 7.05 9.36 6.58
N GLU A 28 7.26 9.72 5.30
CA GLU A 28 8.52 9.51 4.57
C GLU A 28 9.76 10.16 5.21
N ASN A 29 9.59 11.26 5.95
CA ASN A 29 10.67 11.96 6.65
C ASN A 29 10.59 11.80 8.18
N THR A 30 9.84 10.80 8.66
CA THR A 30 9.69 10.56 10.10
C THR A 30 10.81 9.65 10.59
N LYS A 31 11.66 10.13 11.50
CA LYS A 31 12.70 9.30 12.13
C LYS A 31 12.07 8.03 12.69
N GLY A 32 12.67 6.87 12.47
CA GLY A 32 12.14 5.58 12.97
C GLY A 32 10.98 5.01 12.14
N VAL A 33 10.72 5.60 10.98
CA VAL A 33 9.89 5.03 9.92
C VAL A 33 10.77 4.86 8.69
N GLU A 34 10.78 3.67 8.12
CA GLU A 34 11.39 3.38 6.83
C GLU A 34 10.30 3.26 5.77
N ILE A 35 10.56 3.81 4.59
CA ILE A 35 9.67 3.66 3.44
C ILE A 35 10.46 3.17 2.24
N VAL A 36 10.04 2.03 1.69
CA VAL A 36 10.60 1.44 0.48
C VAL A 36 9.57 1.53 -0.65
N TYR A 37 10.01 1.97 -1.82
CA TYR A 37 9.21 1.98 -3.04
C TYR A 37 9.89 1.11 -4.12
N ILE A 38 9.15 0.15 -4.66
CA ILE A 38 9.62 -0.72 -5.74
C ILE A 38 8.72 -0.53 -6.95
N SER A 39 9.31 -0.04 -8.04
CA SER A 39 8.62 0.17 -9.31
C SER A 39 8.45 -1.14 -10.08
N LYS A 40 7.47 -1.17 -11.00
CA LYS A 40 7.32 -2.25 -12.00
C LYS A 40 8.62 -2.57 -12.72
N SER A 41 9.39 -1.55 -13.11
CA SER A 41 10.66 -1.74 -13.81
C SER A 41 11.65 -2.51 -12.96
N LEU A 42 11.81 -2.14 -11.69
CA LEU A 42 12.69 -2.87 -10.77
C LEU A 42 12.17 -4.29 -10.50
N LEU A 43 10.87 -4.47 -10.27
CA LEU A 43 10.24 -5.79 -10.11
C LEU A 43 10.46 -6.69 -11.34
N SER A 44 10.38 -6.12 -12.54
CA SER A 44 10.60 -6.87 -13.78
C SER A 44 12.05 -7.32 -13.94
N LEU A 45 13.02 -6.54 -13.45
CA LEU A 45 14.42 -6.94 -13.39
C LEU A 45 14.63 -8.03 -12.31
N MET A 46 14.00 -7.89 -11.15
CA MET A 46 14.06 -8.90 -10.09
C MET A 46 13.48 -10.23 -10.53
N GLY A 47 12.33 -10.26 -11.20
CA GLY A 47 11.72 -11.49 -11.72
C GLY A 47 12.47 -12.16 -12.88
N THR A 48 13.57 -11.55 -13.35
CA THR A 48 14.53 -12.18 -14.28
C THR A 48 15.77 -12.75 -13.57
N ALA A 49 16.03 -12.32 -12.34
CA ALA A 49 16.95 -13.00 -11.44
C ALA A 49 16.16 -14.09 -10.71
N ASP A 50 16.69 -15.30 -10.57
CA ASP A 50 15.97 -16.47 -10.05
C ASP A 50 15.82 -16.39 -8.52
N ILE A 51 15.02 -15.43 -8.04
CA ILE A 51 14.84 -15.11 -6.61
C ILE A 51 13.55 -15.80 -6.12
N GLY A 52 13.62 -17.11 -5.87
CA GLY A 52 12.59 -17.85 -5.12
C GLY A 52 11.67 -18.76 -5.94
N ASP A 53 10.61 -19.24 -5.29
CA ASP A 53 9.70 -20.27 -5.80
C ASP A 53 8.94 -19.81 -7.06
N LEU A 54 8.70 -20.71 -8.02
CA LEU A 54 8.08 -20.44 -9.33
C LEU A 54 6.72 -19.74 -9.24
N LYS A 55 6.02 -19.90 -8.11
CA LYS A 55 4.73 -19.25 -7.82
C LYS A 55 4.89 -17.76 -7.50
N VAL A 56 5.88 -17.41 -6.68
CA VAL A 56 6.24 -16.02 -6.34
C VAL A 56 6.66 -15.28 -7.61
N ASN A 57 7.43 -15.92 -8.48
CA ASN A 57 7.83 -15.36 -9.78
C ASN A 57 6.65 -15.04 -10.71
N LYS A 58 5.56 -15.82 -10.68
CA LYS A 58 4.35 -15.51 -11.46
C LYS A 58 3.53 -14.38 -10.84
N ALA A 59 3.46 -14.32 -9.51
CA ALA A 59 2.79 -13.24 -8.79
C ALA A 59 3.51 -11.90 -9.03
N ILE A 60 4.85 -11.85 -8.92
CA ILE A 60 5.67 -10.63 -9.13
C ILE A 60 5.39 -9.98 -10.48
N LYS A 61 5.22 -10.76 -11.57
CA LYS A 61 4.92 -10.23 -12.92
C LYS A 61 3.58 -9.49 -13.00
N LYS A 62 2.67 -9.73 -12.06
CA LYS A 62 1.37 -9.07 -11.95
C LYS A 62 1.40 -7.83 -11.06
N ILE A 63 2.53 -7.56 -10.39
CA ILE A 63 2.72 -6.41 -9.52
C ILE A 63 3.26 -5.24 -10.34
N ASP A 64 2.58 -4.10 -10.27
CA ASP A 64 3.03 -2.86 -10.90
C ASP A 64 3.76 -1.94 -9.91
N ARG A 65 3.45 -2.07 -8.62
CA ARG A 65 4.07 -1.26 -7.56
C ARG A 65 4.00 -1.96 -6.21
N ILE A 66 5.08 -1.88 -5.47
CA ILE A 66 5.13 -2.19 -4.03
C ILE A 66 5.55 -0.92 -3.28
N GLN A 67 4.86 -0.63 -2.19
CA GLN A 67 5.31 0.31 -1.16
C GLN A 67 5.29 -0.38 0.19
N VAL A 68 6.37 -0.25 0.94
CA VAL A 68 6.50 -0.79 2.30
C VAL A 68 6.74 0.38 3.23
N LEU A 69 6.01 0.42 4.35
CA LEU A 69 6.27 1.30 5.47
C LEU A 69 6.51 0.41 6.68
N THR A 70 7.68 0.54 7.29
CA THR A 70 8.03 -0.17 8.52
C THR A 70 8.32 0.85 9.62
N CYS A 71 7.83 0.59 10.83
CA CYS A 71 8.02 1.45 11.98
C CYS A 71 8.37 0.60 13.21
N GLU A 72 9.62 0.73 13.67
CA GLU A 72 10.15 0.05 14.86
C GLU A 72 10.18 0.98 16.09
N ARG A 73 9.44 2.10 16.06
CA ARG A 73 9.30 2.99 17.22
C ARG A 73 7.95 2.80 17.89
N PRO A 74 7.87 2.15 19.07
CA PRO A 74 6.61 1.88 19.76
C PRO A 74 5.71 3.11 19.95
N SER A 75 6.30 4.27 20.24
CA SER A 75 5.56 5.51 20.46
C SER A 75 4.85 6.06 19.22
N LEU A 76 5.18 5.58 18.01
CA LEU A 76 4.57 6.01 16.75
C LEU A 76 3.58 5.00 16.18
N ILE A 77 3.69 3.73 16.56
CA ILE A 77 2.92 2.62 15.98
C ILE A 77 1.42 2.89 16.03
N GLN A 78 0.88 3.23 17.20
CA GLN A 78 -0.55 3.48 17.35
C GLN A 78 -1.03 4.63 16.44
N GLY A 79 -0.27 5.73 16.39
CA GLY A 79 -0.61 6.89 15.56
C GLY A 79 -0.56 6.61 14.06
N ILE A 80 0.41 5.80 13.62
CA ILE A 80 0.52 5.36 12.21
C ILE A 80 -0.64 4.43 11.87
N ARG A 81 -0.94 3.45 12.74
CA ARG A 81 -2.05 2.51 12.56
C ARG A 81 -3.38 3.24 12.44
N ASP A 82 -3.70 4.13 13.37
CA ASP A 82 -4.97 4.85 13.37
C ASP A 82 -5.11 5.74 12.13
N TYR A 83 -4.02 6.39 11.70
CA TYR A 83 -4.03 7.17 10.48
C TYR A 83 -4.23 6.30 9.23
N ALA A 84 -3.54 5.15 9.15
CA ALA A 84 -3.69 4.19 8.07
C ALA A 84 -5.13 3.68 7.97
N LEU A 85 -5.74 3.27 9.09
CA LEU A 85 -7.15 2.87 9.15
C LEU A 85 -8.09 3.99 8.71
N GLY A 86 -7.80 5.24 9.09
CA GLY A 86 -8.52 6.43 8.62
C GLY A 86 -8.44 6.61 7.09
N VAL A 87 -7.24 6.43 6.52
CA VAL A 87 -7.03 6.45 5.06
C VAL A 87 -7.79 5.32 4.40
N PHE A 88 -7.70 4.08 4.88
CA PHE A 88 -8.38 2.93 4.29
C PHE A 88 -9.89 3.10 4.27
N LYS A 89 -10.46 3.61 5.37
CA LYS A 89 -11.89 3.95 5.46
C LYS A 89 -12.28 5.05 4.47
N LYS A 90 -11.52 6.14 4.42
CA LYS A 90 -11.77 7.27 3.49
C LYS A 90 -11.71 6.81 2.03
N ASP A 91 -10.76 5.95 1.71
CA ASP A 91 -10.51 5.46 0.37
C ASP A 91 -11.35 4.25 -0.02
N LYS A 92 -12.25 3.79 0.87
CA LYS A 92 -13.19 2.69 0.67
C LYS A 92 -12.50 1.35 0.38
N TYR A 93 -11.45 1.04 1.13
CA TYR A 93 -10.93 -0.32 1.15
C TYR A 93 -11.89 -1.25 1.88
N GLU A 94 -12.02 -2.47 1.36
CA GLU A 94 -12.75 -3.57 1.99
C GLU A 94 -11.76 -4.42 2.80
N GLN A 95 -12.12 -4.77 4.03
CA GLN A 95 -11.34 -5.72 4.82
C GLN A 95 -11.64 -7.15 4.37
N MET A 96 -10.66 -7.81 3.76
CA MET A 96 -10.81 -9.15 3.20
C MET A 96 -10.44 -10.24 4.20
N MET A 97 -9.49 -9.96 5.09
CA MET A 97 -8.95 -10.94 6.04
C MET A 97 -8.44 -10.26 7.30
N ARG A 98 -8.48 -10.99 8.40
CA ARG A 98 -7.78 -10.69 9.64
C ARG A 98 -7.27 -11.99 10.24
N THR A 99 -6.00 -12.00 10.61
CA THR A 99 -5.35 -13.06 11.37
C THR A 99 -4.81 -12.48 12.68
N THR A 100 -4.74 -13.30 13.71
CA THR A 100 -4.16 -12.94 15.00
C THR A 100 -3.39 -14.15 15.48
N ASP A 101 -2.10 -13.97 15.72
CA ASP A 101 -1.18 -15.00 16.21
C ASP A 101 -0.35 -14.38 17.34
N ASP A 102 -0.49 -14.90 18.56
CA ASP A 102 0.07 -14.31 19.78
C ASP A 102 -0.09 -12.77 19.89
N ASP A 103 0.99 -12.01 19.69
CA ASP A 103 1.03 -10.55 19.72
C ASP A 103 1.05 -9.87 18.34
N GLU A 104 0.99 -10.66 17.27
CA GLU A 104 0.87 -10.20 15.88
C GLU A 104 -0.60 -10.15 15.45
N VAL A 105 -1.00 -9.01 14.85
CA VAL A 105 -2.28 -8.87 14.16
C VAL A 105 -2.05 -8.42 12.73
N THR A 106 -2.46 -9.26 11.79
CA THR A 106 -2.35 -8.99 10.35
C THR A 106 -3.73 -8.80 9.73
N TYR A 107 -3.91 -7.70 8.98
CA TYR A 107 -5.12 -7.39 8.21
C TYR A 107 -4.78 -7.31 6.73
N ILE A 108 -5.67 -7.85 5.88
CA ILE A 108 -5.62 -7.65 4.43
C ILE A 108 -6.82 -6.82 4.00
N TYR A 109 -6.53 -5.71 3.34
CA TYR A 109 -7.50 -4.81 2.74
C TYR A 109 -7.39 -4.84 1.21
N GLN A 110 -8.50 -4.66 0.51
CA GLN A 110 -8.55 -4.57 -0.95
C GLN A 110 -9.33 -3.34 -1.41
N LYS A 111 -8.85 -2.73 -2.49
CA LYS A 111 -9.57 -1.70 -3.25
C LYS A 111 -9.46 -1.97 -4.73
N GLN A 112 -10.60 -2.03 -5.42
CA GLN A 112 -10.60 -2.21 -6.87
C GLN A 112 -10.19 -0.91 -7.58
N ARG A 113 -9.30 -1.02 -8.58
CA ARG A 113 -8.76 0.07 -9.40
C ARG A 113 -8.92 -0.27 -10.89
N GLY A 114 -10.17 -0.33 -11.36
CA GLY A 114 -10.49 -0.73 -12.73
C GLY A 114 -10.12 -2.20 -12.97
N LYS A 115 -9.15 -2.46 -13.86
CA LYS A 115 -8.61 -3.82 -14.11
C LYS A 115 -7.58 -4.27 -13.07
N HIS A 116 -7.11 -3.37 -12.22
CA HIS A 116 -6.15 -3.65 -11.17
C HIS A 116 -6.84 -3.76 -9.81
N ASN A 117 -6.18 -4.43 -8.89
CA ASN A 117 -6.49 -4.42 -7.47
C ASN A 117 -5.35 -3.75 -6.72
N GLU A 118 -5.71 -3.00 -5.70
CA GLU A 118 -4.79 -2.47 -4.72
C GLU A 118 -5.03 -3.21 -3.42
N PHE A 119 -4.01 -3.91 -2.93
CA PHE A 119 -4.03 -4.61 -1.66
C PHE A 119 -3.18 -3.88 -0.64
N VAL A 120 -3.62 -3.89 0.61
CA VAL A 120 -2.82 -3.45 1.75
C VAL A 120 -2.77 -4.55 2.79
N ILE A 121 -1.56 -4.95 3.15
CA ILE A 121 -1.29 -5.84 4.28
C ILE A 121 -0.81 -4.94 5.41
N LEU A 122 -1.55 -4.89 6.51
CA LEU A 122 -1.20 -4.16 7.73
C LEU A 122 -0.91 -5.20 8.82
N THR A 123 0.35 -5.30 9.21
CA THR A 123 0.83 -6.15 10.30
C THR A 123 1.22 -5.26 11.47
N THR A 124 0.77 -5.61 12.66
CA THR A 124 1.11 -4.89 13.90
C THR A 124 1.52 -5.90 14.95
N GLU A 125 2.72 -5.70 15.48
CA GLU A 125 3.29 -6.40 16.62
C GLU A 125 3.45 -5.40 17.79
N LYS A 126 4.08 -5.83 18.87
CA LYS A 126 4.30 -5.00 20.06
C LYS A 126 5.19 -3.78 19.80
N ASP A 127 6.26 -3.96 19.04
CA ASP A 127 7.30 -2.96 18.79
C ASP A 127 7.57 -2.70 17.30
N GLU A 128 6.86 -3.40 16.41
CA GLU A 128 6.90 -3.19 14.97
C GLU A 128 5.50 -2.97 14.37
N LEU A 129 5.43 -2.12 13.35
CA LEU A 129 4.31 -2.06 12.43
C LEU A 129 4.84 -2.04 11.00
N THR A 130 4.27 -2.91 10.17
CA THR A 130 4.58 -3.01 8.74
C THR A 130 3.31 -2.86 7.91
N ILE A 131 3.37 -1.99 6.90
CA ILE A 131 2.30 -1.77 5.92
C ILE A 131 2.85 -2.00 4.52
N VAL A 132 2.37 -3.04 3.86
CA VAL A 132 2.72 -3.36 2.47
C VAL A 132 1.54 -2.99 1.57
N ASN A 133 1.71 -2.04 0.66
CA ASN A 133 0.76 -1.69 -0.38
C ASN A 133 1.22 -2.27 -1.73
N LEU A 134 0.33 -3.04 -2.36
CA LEU A 134 0.57 -3.72 -3.63
C LEU A 134 -0.47 -3.27 -4.63
N LEU A 135 -0.04 -2.69 -5.76
CA LEU A 135 -0.91 -2.41 -6.89
C LEU A 135 -0.56 -3.36 -8.03
N GLY A 136 -1.57 -3.99 -8.62
CA GLY A 136 -1.35 -4.90 -9.74
C GLY A 136 -2.60 -5.62 -10.19
N THR A 137 -2.44 -6.69 -10.97
CA THR A 137 -3.53 -7.57 -11.43
C THR A 137 -3.63 -8.85 -10.58
N LEU A 138 -3.17 -8.77 -9.34
CA LEU A 138 -3.15 -9.86 -8.37
C LEU A 138 -4.56 -10.25 -7.95
N THR A 139 -4.71 -11.53 -7.62
CA THR A 139 -5.88 -12.08 -6.94
C THR A 139 -5.66 -12.16 -5.43
N LEU A 140 -6.74 -12.18 -4.64
CA LEU A 140 -6.63 -12.37 -3.18
C LEU A 140 -5.87 -13.66 -2.82
N LYS A 141 -6.00 -14.72 -3.64
CA LYS A 141 -5.26 -15.97 -3.45
C LYS A 141 -3.74 -15.75 -3.55
N GLU A 142 -3.28 -15.06 -4.59
CA GLU A 142 -1.86 -14.76 -4.78
C GLU A 142 -1.32 -13.84 -3.68
N ILE A 143 -2.15 -12.94 -3.14
CA ILE A 143 -1.75 -12.12 -1.98
C ILE A 143 -1.58 -12.96 -0.73
N LYS A 144 -2.47 -13.93 -0.48
CA LYS A 144 -2.31 -14.85 0.66
C LYS A 144 -1.02 -15.65 0.57
N GLU A 145 -0.68 -16.14 -0.63
CA GLU A 145 0.58 -16.85 -0.88
C GLU A 145 1.84 -15.97 -0.72
N ILE A 146 1.70 -14.63 -0.70
CA ILE A 146 2.81 -13.69 -0.45
C ILE A 146 2.88 -13.28 1.03
N ALA A 147 1.75 -13.33 1.74
CA ALA A 147 1.63 -12.92 3.14
C ALA A 147 1.93 -14.06 4.13
N GLU A 148 1.94 -15.31 3.65
CA GLU A 148 2.39 -16.53 4.36
C GLU A 148 3.85 -16.85 3.99
#